data_AF-A0A074LIC5-F1
#
_entry.id   AF-A0A074LIC5-F1
#
_cell.length_a   1.000
_cell.length_b   1.000
_cell.length_c   1.000
_cell.angle_alpha   90.00
_cell.angle_beta   90.00
_cell.angle_gamma   90.00
#
_symmetry.space_group_name_H-M   'P 1'
#
loop_
_entity.id
_entity.type
_entity.pdbx_description
1 polymer ?
#
loop_
_entity_poly.entity_id
_entity_poly.type
_entity_poly.pdbx_seq_one_letter_code
_entity_poly.pdbx_strand_id
1 'polypeptide(L)'
;MFLPYNALGKTDLNVSPAGFGCYRVDVSVPEHREALRQALLGGVNLIDTSANYSDGRSEELVGQVLAEMTAAGEMSRGQVVVISKAGYLQGHNYRLSQQRKREGMPFLDLVLYGEGLEHCIHPEFLEDQLTASLERLQMSSLDVYLLHNPEYYLGWAQKASLPLDEARQEYERRILLAFKHLEKEVERGRIRWYGISSNTFPAPAGEYQFTSLERVWELAESIAPDHHFRVIQMPMNLLERGGVLEKNQSGKQSALEFALEKGLGVLINRPLNAFAGNSLVRLADVAKPDEAVVDSVPKLIDELTTWEETFRREFLSRVEGGADLRESLADRLTAGALLQEHGRKFASLDHWQDVLQRFLVPTVQGGVQSLLEAPNLKPEVGAWLEGYVSRVNETFLAVTELYRQRASDVAEELKLRVKIADAQWGEAETLSGMALRALRSTAGVSSVLVGMRREEYVQEVLRELNVSVEVKERVESWERLGGK
;
A
#
# COMPACT_ATOMS: atom_id res chain seq x y z
N MET A 1 19.48 21.23 -9.43
CA MET A 1 18.23 21.62 -8.77
C MET A 1 18.45 21.60 -7.28
N PHE A 2 17.94 22.59 -6.54
CA PHE A 2 17.93 22.55 -5.07
C PHE A 2 16.51 22.21 -4.63
N LEU A 3 16.32 21.00 -4.10
CA LEU A 3 15.07 20.66 -3.43
C LEU A 3 15.03 21.33 -2.05
N PRO A 4 13.91 21.97 -1.66
CA PRO A 4 13.74 22.41 -0.28
C PRO A 4 13.64 21.18 0.62
N TYR A 5 14.23 21.23 1.82
CA TYR A 5 14.11 20.19 2.83
C TYR A 5 13.28 20.70 4.01
N ASN A 6 12.50 19.82 4.62
CA ASN A 6 11.68 20.09 5.79
C ASN A 6 12.35 19.49 7.03
N ALA A 7 12.24 20.18 8.17
CA ALA A 7 12.55 19.55 9.45
C ALA A 7 11.60 18.37 9.68
N LEU A 8 12.12 17.23 10.15
CA LEU A 8 11.29 16.11 10.58
C LEU A 8 10.85 16.33 12.03
N GLY A 9 9.86 17.20 12.22
CA GLY A 9 9.41 17.62 13.55
C GLY A 9 10.53 18.30 14.35
N LYS A 10 10.65 17.96 15.64
CA LYS A 10 11.72 18.39 16.55
C LYS A 10 12.90 17.42 16.61
N THR A 11 13.04 16.52 15.64
CA THR A 11 14.29 15.79 15.47
C THR A 11 15.39 16.72 14.96
N ASP A 12 16.61 16.20 14.87
CA ASP A 12 17.75 16.85 14.22
C ASP A 12 17.87 16.51 12.72
N LEU A 13 16.83 15.91 12.13
CA LEU A 13 16.80 15.42 10.75
C LEU A 13 16.08 16.38 9.82
N ASN A 14 16.59 16.52 8.60
CA ASN A 14 15.91 17.21 7.50
C ASN A 14 15.58 16.22 6.38
N VAL A 15 14.34 16.25 5.90
CA VAL A 15 13.81 15.32 4.90
C VAL A 15 13.27 16.05 3.67
N SER A 16 13.40 15.43 2.51
CA SER A 16 12.77 15.91 1.29
C SER A 16 11.23 15.86 1.41
N PRO A 17 10.47 16.76 0.76
CA PRO A 17 9.01 16.83 0.93
C PRO A 17 8.28 15.60 0.39
N ALA A 18 8.95 14.79 -0.44
CA ALA A 18 8.56 13.41 -0.71
C ALA A 18 9.72 12.47 -0.38
N GLY A 19 9.38 11.28 0.10
CA GLY A 19 10.30 10.18 0.36
C GLY A 19 10.03 9.00 -0.56
N PHE A 20 11.04 8.15 -0.72
CA PHE A 20 10.95 6.91 -1.47
C PHE A 20 10.32 5.82 -0.59
N GLY A 21 9.05 5.50 -0.85
CA GLY A 21 8.32 4.45 -0.14
C GLY A 21 8.59 3.09 -0.78
N CYS A 22 9.14 2.14 0.00
CA CYS A 22 9.61 0.87 -0.53
C CYS A 22 8.58 -0.28 -0.49
N TYR A 23 7.30 0.00 -0.27
CA TYR A 23 6.29 -1.05 -0.36
C TYR A 23 6.26 -1.65 -1.78
N ARG A 24 6.38 -2.98 -1.88
CA ARG A 24 6.53 -3.75 -3.14
C ARG A 24 7.82 -3.44 -3.93
N VAL A 25 8.84 -2.93 -3.27
CA VAL A 25 10.22 -2.91 -3.80
C VAL A 25 10.86 -4.27 -3.51
N ASP A 26 11.71 -4.71 -4.42
CA ASP A 26 12.37 -6.01 -4.36
C ASP A 26 13.73 -5.92 -5.07
N VAL A 27 14.77 -6.46 -4.43
CA VAL A 27 16.15 -6.47 -4.90
C VAL A 27 16.37 -7.22 -6.22
N SER A 28 15.50 -8.16 -6.60
CA SER A 28 15.63 -8.86 -7.90
C SER A 28 15.07 -8.10 -9.09
N VAL A 29 14.49 -6.92 -8.89
CA VAL A 29 13.90 -6.12 -9.97
C VAL A 29 14.85 -4.96 -10.28
N PRO A 30 15.62 -5.00 -11.38
CA PRO A 30 16.61 -3.97 -11.71
C PRO A 30 16.03 -2.55 -11.76
N GLU A 31 14.80 -2.41 -12.24
CA GLU A 31 14.10 -1.14 -12.37
C GLU A 31 13.86 -0.48 -11.00
N HIS A 32 13.66 -1.27 -9.94
CA HIS A 32 13.49 -0.72 -8.58
C HIS A 32 14.80 -0.11 -8.06
N ARG A 33 15.93 -0.74 -8.39
CA ARG A 33 17.27 -0.27 -8.02
C ARG A 33 17.58 1.04 -8.73
N GLU A 34 17.32 1.11 -10.04
CA GLU A 34 17.56 2.33 -10.80
C GLU A 34 16.66 3.47 -10.33
N ALA A 35 15.39 3.19 -10.07
CA ALA A 35 14.47 4.20 -9.53
C ALA A 35 14.94 4.77 -8.17
N LEU A 36 15.42 3.91 -7.25
CA LEU A 36 15.96 4.38 -5.97
C LEU A 36 17.21 5.26 -6.17
N ARG A 37 18.16 4.80 -7.00
CA ARG A 37 19.38 5.53 -7.30
C ARG A 37 19.06 6.90 -7.92
N GLN A 38 18.14 6.95 -8.89
CA GLN A 38 17.72 8.19 -9.52
C GLN A 38 17.04 9.14 -8.54
N ALA A 39 16.20 8.63 -7.63
CA ALA A 39 15.57 9.47 -6.60
C ALA A 39 16.61 10.12 -5.68
N LEU A 40 17.59 9.33 -5.22
CA LEU A 40 18.69 9.80 -4.38
C LEU A 40 19.55 10.87 -5.08
N LEU A 41 19.94 10.61 -6.34
CA LEU A 41 20.67 11.59 -7.16
C LEU A 41 19.85 12.85 -7.46
N GLY A 42 18.52 12.73 -7.51
CA GLY A 42 17.58 13.83 -7.65
C GLY A 42 17.40 14.67 -6.38
N GLY A 43 17.96 14.26 -5.25
CA GLY A 43 17.89 14.95 -3.95
C GLY A 43 16.77 14.46 -3.03
N VAL A 44 16.03 13.40 -3.39
CA VAL A 44 15.19 12.71 -2.40
C VAL A 44 16.11 12.07 -1.38
N ASN A 45 15.90 12.33 -0.09
CA ASN A 45 16.79 11.82 0.95
C ASN A 45 16.09 10.99 2.02
N LEU A 46 14.76 10.84 1.97
CA LEU A 46 14.01 9.99 2.89
C LEU A 46 13.69 8.66 2.21
N ILE A 47 14.07 7.55 2.86
CA ILE A 47 13.71 6.18 2.44
C ILE A 47 12.87 5.54 3.55
N ASP A 48 11.70 5.02 3.18
CA ASP A 48 10.80 4.30 4.07
C ASP A 48 10.67 2.84 3.64
N THR A 49 11.23 1.92 4.42
CA THR A 49 11.15 0.47 4.20
C THR A 49 10.59 -0.24 5.44
N SER A 50 10.58 -1.57 5.47
CA SER A 50 10.04 -2.39 6.56
C SER A 50 10.54 -3.83 6.43
N ALA A 51 10.73 -4.51 7.56
CA ALA A 51 11.21 -5.89 7.61
C ALA A 51 10.32 -6.87 6.81
N ASN A 52 9.02 -6.62 6.71
CA ASN A 52 8.08 -7.48 5.98
C ASN A 52 7.95 -7.16 4.48
N TYR A 53 8.50 -6.05 3.99
CA TYR A 53 8.35 -5.66 2.59
C TYR A 53 9.15 -6.60 1.69
N SER A 54 8.42 -7.38 0.88
CA SER A 54 8.97 -8.42 0.01
C SER A 54 9.86 -9.41 0.78
N ASP A 55 9.43 -9.81 1.99
CA ASP A 55 10.18 -10.74 2.87
C ASP A 55 11.61 -10.25 3.20
N GLY A 56 11.78 -8.93 3.43
CA GLY A 56 13.06 -8.29 3.76
C GLY A 56 13.85 -7.82 2.54
N ARG A 57 13.48 -8.23 1.33
CA ARG A 57 14.21 -7.91 0.08
C ARG A 57 14.22 -6.43 -0.26
N SER A 58 13.25 -5.67 0.26
CA SER A 58 13.29 -4.21 0.14
C SER A 58 14.44 -3.59 0.93
N GLU A 59 14.72 -4.07 2.14
CA GLU A 59 15.83 -3.58 2.96
C GLU A 59 17.17 -3.93 2.34
N GLU A 60 17.29 -5.14 1.78
CA GLU A 60 18.47 -5.58 1.03
C GLU A 60 18.78 -4.65 -0.15
N LEU A 61 17.77 -4.30 -0.96
CA LEU A 61 17.95 -3.36 -2.07
C LEU A 61 18.45 -2.00 -1.57
N VAL A 62 17.84 -1.45 -0.51
CA VAL A 62 18.23 -0.15 0.05
C VAL A 62 19.67 -0.20 0.57
N GLY A 63 20.03 -1.24 1.31
CA GLY A 63 21.38 -1.42 1.84
C GLY A 63 22.44 -1.54 0.75
N GLN A 64 22.16 -2.31 -0.30
CA GLN A 64 23.07 -2.45 -1.45
C GLN A 64 23.26 -1.12 -2.18
N VAL A 65 22.18 -0.43 -2.53
CA VAL A 65 22.25 0.85 -3.27
C VAL A 65 23.01 1.90 -2.48
N LEU A 66 22.72 2.07 -1.19
CA LEU A 66 23.40 3.07 -0.36
C LEU A 66 24.88 2.74 -0.15
N ALA A 67 25.22 1.46 0.04
CA ALA A 67 26.61 1.04 0.18
C ALA A 67 27.41 1.28 -1.11
N GLU A 68 26.85 0.93 -2.27
CA GLU A 68 27.47 1.16 -3.57
C GLU A 68 27.64 2.65 -3.89
N MET A 69 26.61 3.47 -3.69
CA MET A 69 26.69 4.91 -3.92
C MET A 69 27.68 5.60 -2.97
N THR A 70 27.76 5.13 -1.71
CA THR A 70 28.76 5.62 -0.75
C THR A 70 30.18 5.22 -1.16
N ALA A 71 30.38 3.98 -1.58
CA ALA A 71 31.68 3.50 -2.06
C ALA A 71 32.12 4.22 -3.35
N ALA A 72 31.18 4.58 -4.21
CA ALA A 72 31.43 5.35 -5.42
C ALA A 72 31.67 6.86 -5.15
N GLY A 73 31.49 7.33 -3.92
CA GLY A 73 31.65 8.74 -3.55
C GLY A 73 30.54 9.66 -4.08
N GLU A 74 29.41 9.08 -4.51
CA GLU A 74 28.27 9.84 -5.06
C GLU A 74 27.44 10.50 -3.96
N MET A 75 27.43 9.90 -2.78
CA MET A 75 26.82 10.48 -1.58
C MET A 75 27.44 9.91 -0.31
N SER A 76 27.14 10.52 0.83
CA SER A 76 27.47 10.00 2.15
C SER A 76 26.23 9.49 2.87
N ARG A 77 26.37 8.46 3.70
CA ARG A 77 25.26 7.90 4.49
C ARG A 77 24.52 8.95 5.33
N GLY A 78 25.25 9.94 5.87
CA GLY A 78 24.67 11.01 6.68
C GLY A 78 23.76 11.99 5.93
N GLN A 79 23.74 11.94 4.59
CA GLN A 79 22.82 12.76 3.78
C GLN A 79 21.44 12.13 3.62
N VAL A 80 21.28 10.84 3.96
CA VAL A 80 20.05 10.07 3.77
C VAL A 80 19.42 9.75 5.12
N VAL A 81 18.10 9.85 5.22
CA VAL A 81 17.30 9.42 6.36
C VAL A 81 16.66 8.08 6.01
N VAL A 82 16.99 7.04 6.78
CA VAL A 82 16.48 5.69 6.56
C VAL A 82 15.55 5.28 7.69
N ILE A 83 14.33 4.90 7.31
CA ILE A 83 13.29 4.45 8.21
C ILE A 83 12.98 2.98 7.93
N SER A 84 12.97 2.16 8.99
CA SER A 84 12.41 0.81 8.93
C SER A 84 11.38 0.59 10.04
N LYS A 85 10.68 -0.54 9.97
CA LYS A 85 9.54 -0.87 10.83
C LYS A 85 9.46 -2.35 11.11
N ALA A 86 8.89 -2.71 12.26
CA ALA A 86 8.53 -4.08 12.58
C ALA A 86 7.15 -4.18 13.23
N GLY A 87 6.53 -5.35 13.06
CA GLY A 87 5.20 -5.65 13.58
C GLY A 87 4.61 -6.90 12.93
N TYR A 88 4.88 -7.11 11.64
CA TYR A 88 4.31 -8.19 10.85
C TYR A 88 5.18 -9.45 10.87
N LEU A 89 4.52 -10.60 11.07
CA LEU A 89 5.09 -11.93 10.87
C LEU A 89 4.38 -12.58 9.68
N GLN A 90 5.01 -12.46 8.52
CA GLN A 90 4.63 -13.06 7.24
C GLN A 90 5.86 -13.74 6.64
N GLY A 91 5.70 -14.55 5.59
CA GLY A 91 6.83 -15.13 4.86
C GLY A 91 7.81 -15.87 5.77
N HIS A 92 9.08 -15.48 5.77
CA HIS A 92 10.12 -16.02 6.62
C HIS A 92 9.81 -15.85 8.11
N ASN A 93 9.39 -14.67 8.55
CA ASN A 93 9.05 -14.41 9.96
C ASN A 93 7.87 -15.26 10.44
N TYR A 94 6.89 -15.53 9.57
CA TYR A 94 5.80 -16.45 9.90
C TYR A 94 6.33 -17.88 10.10
N ARG A 95 7.22 -18.37 9.22
CA ARG A 95 7.85 -19.68 9.37
C ARG A 95 8.66 -19.78 10.66
N LEU A 96 9.43 -18.75 11.00
CA LEU A 96 10.17 -18.64 12.27
C LEU A 96 9.22 -18.72 13.47
N SER A 97 8.12 -17.97 13.45
CA SER A 97 7.10 -18.03 14.50
C SER A 97 6.52 -19.44 14.66
N GLN A 98 6.18 -20.12 13.55
CA GLN A 98 5.68 -21.51 13.62
C GLN A 98 6.72 -22.48 14.18
N GLN A 99 8.00 -22.33 13.83
CA GLN A 99 9.08 -23.12 14.39
C GLN A 99 9.19 -22.90 15.91
N ARG A 100 9.26 -21.65 16.35
CA ARG A 100 9.34 -21.29 17.77
C ARG A 100 8.17 -21.84 18.58
N LYS A 101 6.96 -21.83 18.02
CA LYS A 101 5.77 -22.46 18.63
C LYS A 101 5.94 -23.97 18.83
N ARG A 102 6.48 -24.68 17.83
CA ARG A 102 6.75 -26.13 17.91
C ARG A 102 7.82 -26.45 18.94
N GLU A 103 8.77 -25.56 19.13
CA GLU A 103 9.83 -25.66 20.14
C GLU A 103 9.38 -25.24 21.55
N GLY A 104 8.11 -24.83 21.72
CA GLY A 104 7.56 -24.40 23.01
C GLY A 104 8.00 -23.01 23.46
N MET A 105 8.57 -22.21 22.56
CA MET A 105 9.14 -20.88 22.83
C MET A 105 8.51 -19.78 21.95
N PRO A 106 7.17 -19.64 21.91
CA PRO A 106 6.53 -18.63 21.08
C PRO A 106 6.95 -17.22 21.50
N PHE A 107 6.96 -16.28 20.56
CA PHE A 107 7.04 -14.86 20.93
C PHE A 107 5.86 -14.50 21.84
N LEU A 108 6.14 -13.76 22.91
CA LEU A 108 5.12 -13.23 23.80
C LEU A 108 4.27 -12.17 23.07
N ASP A 109 3.04 -11.98 23.54
CA ASP A 109 2.08 -11.00 22.99
C ASP A 109 1.75 -11.17 21.49
N LEU A 110 2.11 -12.29 20.89
CA LEU A 110 1.79 -12.59 19.49
C LEU A 110 0.28 -12.69 19.26
N VAL A 111 -0.22 -12.04 18.20
CA VAL A 111 -1.62 -12.16 17.76
C VAL A 111 -1.71 -12.76 16.37
N LEU A 112 -2.71 -13.64 16.16
CA LEU A 112 -3.05 -14.17 14.84
C LEU A 112 -4.09 -13.24 14.19
N TYR A 113 -3.70 -12.50 13.17
CA TYR A 113 -4.61 -11.56 12.50
C TYR A 113 -5.39 -12.21 11.35
N GLY A 114 -4.74 -13.13 10.62
CA GLY A 114 -5.31 -13.90 9.53
C GLY A 114 -4.46 -15.11 9.17
N GLU A 115 -4.92 -15.91 8.20
CA GLU A 115 -4.17 -17.07 7.73
C GLU A 115 -2.80 -16.64 7.18
N GLY A 116 -1.72 -17.25 7.67
CA GLY A 116 -0.34 -16.90 7.27
C GLY A 116 0.14 -15.52 7.74
N LEU A 117 -0.61 -14.83 8.60
CA LEU A 117 -0.31 -13.47 9.06
C LEU A 117 -0.52 -13.33 10.58
N GLU A 118 0.60 -13.16 11.27
CA GLU A 118 0.65 -12.84 12.70
C GLU A 118 1.24 -11.44 12.92
N HIS A 119 1.03 -10.89 14.12
CA HIS A 119 1.55 -9.58 14.51
C HIS A 119 2.12 -9.62 15.93
N CYS A 120 3.25 -8.93 16.14
CA CYS A 120 3.91 -8.82 17.44
C CYS A 120 4.72 -7.52 17.53
N ILE A 121 4.68 -6.87 18.68
CA ILE A 121 5.53 -5.72 19.03
C ILE A 121 6.25 -5.94 20.39
N HIS A 122 6.33 -7.19 20.83
CA HIS A 122 7.01 -7.53 22.07
C HIS A 122 8.53 -7.25 21.95
N PRO A 123 9.22 -6.79 23.01
CA PRO A 123 10.65 -6.47 22.96
C PRO A 123 11.54 -7.55 22.35
N GLU A 124 11.30 -8.83 22.67
CA GLU A 124 12.08 -9.94 22.10
C GLU A 124 11.96 -10.00 20.57
N PHE A 125 10.77 -9.77 20.01
CA PHE A 125 10.57 -9.74 18.57
C PHE A 125 11.17 -8.48 17.95
N LEU A 126 11.02 -7.32 18.61
CA LEU A 126 11.60 -6.07 18.11
C LEU A 126 13.14 -6.10 18.07
N GLU A 127 13.79 -6.68 19.09
CA GLU A 127 15.23 -6.90 19.13
C GLU A 127 15.72 -7.76 17.95
N ASP A 128 15.05 -8.89 17.71
CA ASP A 128 15.31 -9.80 16.60
C ASP A 128 15.15 -9.10 15.25
N GLN A 129 14.03 -8.40 15.05
CA GLN A 129 13.74 -7.73 13.78
C GLN A 129 14.65 -6.53 13.52
N LEU A 130 14.97 -5.73 14.54
CA LEU A 130 15.94 -4.63 14.38
C LEU A 130 17.32 -5.17 14.00
N THR A 131 17.73 -6.30 14.56
CA THR A 131 19.02 -6.95 14.22
C THR A 131 19.04 -7.36 12.75
N ALA A 132 18.02 -8.10 12.32
CA ALA A 132 17.93 -8.56 10.94
C ALA A 132 17.77 -7.40 9.94
N SER A 133 17.04 -6.32 10.32
CA SER A 133 16.92 -5.11 9.51
C SER A 133 18.25 -4.40 9.32
N LEU A 134 19.04 -4.21 10.39
CA LEU A 134 20.36 -3.59 10.32
C LEU A 134 21.33 -4.40 9.45
N GLU A 135 21.28 -5.73 9.54
CA GLU A 135 22.07 -6.63 8.69
C GLU A 135 21.70 -6.48 7.20
N ARG A 136 20.41 -6.58 6.85
CA ARG A 136 19.94 -6.42 5.46
C ARG A 136 20.25 -5.03 4.90
N LEU A 137 20.11 -3.98 5.71
CA LEU A 137 20.43 -2.61 5.33
C LEU A 137 21.94 -2.34 5.30
N GLN A 138 22.77 -3.24 5.83
CA GLN A 138 24.22 -3.07 5.97
C GLN A 138 24.57 -1.79 6.77
N MET A 139 23.84 -1.55 7.86
CA MET A 139 23.98 -0.36 8.71
C MET A 139 24.17 -0.75 10.17
N SER A 140 24.87 0.08 10.93
CA SER A 140 24.96 -0.07 12.39
C SER A 140 23.83 0.64 13.13
N SER A 141 23.13 1.58 12.48
CA SER A 141 22.07 2.37 13.08
C SER A 141 21.02 2.82 12.04
N LEU A 142 19.77 2.94 12.48
CA LEU A 142 18.68 3.56 11.73
C LEU A 142 18.41 4.99 12.22
N ASP A 143 17.98 5.86 11.31
CA ASP A 143 17.58 7.21 11.69
C ASP A 143 16.23 7.21 12.44
N VAL A 144 15.29 6.37 11.99
CA VAL A 144 14.01 6.18 12.66
C VAL A 144 13.58 4.71 12.59
N TYR A 145 13.03 4.18 13.69
CA TYR A 145 12.38 2.87 13.72
C TYR A 145 10.93 2.95 14.17
N LEU A 146 10.00 2.38 13.41
CA LEU A 146 8.57 2.48 13.70
C LEU A 146 7.97 1.15 14.15
N LEU A 147 7.07 1.18 15.13
CA LEU A 147 6.12 0.08 15.34
C LEU A 147 5.11 0.09 14.20
N HIS A 148 4.93 -1.05 13.55
CA HIS A 148 4.11 -1.17 12.34
C HIS A 148 2.73 -1.73 12.66
N ASN A 149 1.71 -0.88 12.52
CA ASN A 149 0.29 -1.17 12.74
C ASN A 149 -0.03 -1.87 14.07
N PRO A 150 0.38 -1.30 15.22
CA PRO A 150 0.06 -1.89 16.52
C PRO A 150 -1.44 -2.13 16.74
N GLU A 151 -2.33 -1.38 16.07
CA GLU A 151 -3.78 -1.56 16.11
C GLU A 151 -4.25 -2.97 15.69
N TYR A 152 -3.40 -3.80 15.09
CA TYR A 152 -3.74 -5.19 14.75
C TYR A 152 -4.10 -6.01 16.00
N TYR A 153 -3.54 -5.68 17.15
CA TYR A 153 -3.99 -6.23 18.43
C TYR A 153 -5.45 -5.86 18.72
N LEU A 154 -5.84 -4.59 18.53
CA LEU A 154 -7.22 -4.15 18.74
C LEU A 154 -8.17 -4.84 17.74
N GLY A 155 -7.75 -5.02 16.50
CA GLY A 155 -8.54 -5.78 15.51
C GLY A 155 -8.72 -7.24 15.89
N TRP A 156 -7.69 -7.88 16.46
CA TRP A 156 -7.80 -9.23 17.02
C TRP A 156 -8.73 -9.25 18.25
N ALA A 157 -8.57 -8.30 19.17
CA ALA A 157 -9.38 -8.20 20.38
C ALA A 157 -10.87 -7.99 20.07
N GLN A 158 -11.17 -7.20 19.04
CA GLN A 158 -12.53 -7.00 18.51
C GLN A 158 -13.13 -8.33 18.03
N LYS A 159 -12.38 -9.12 17.24
CA LYS A 159 -12.82 -10.45 16.78
C LYS A 159 -13.01 -11.43 17.94
N ALA A 160 -12.19 -11.30 18.98
CA ALA A 160 -12.30 -12.07 20.22
C ALA A 160 -13.41 -11.57 21.16
N SER A 161 -14.17 -10.53 20.77
CA SER A 161 -15.25 -9.93 21.56
C SER A 161 -14.81 -9.44 22.95
N LEU A 162 -13.57 -8.97 23.08
CA LEU A 162 -13.09 -8.36 24.32
C LEU A 162 -13.77 -7.01 24.56
N PRO A 163 -14.11 -6.65 25.82
CA PRO A 163 -14.55 -5.30 26.14
C PRO A 163 -13.53 -4.24 25.73
N LEU A 164 -14.00 -3.12 25.18
CA LEU A 164 -13.11 -2.08 24.61
C LEU A 164 -12.12 -1.53 25.64
N ASP A 165 -12.55 -1.30 26.88
CA ASP A 165 -11.68 -0.75 27.92
C ASP A 165 -10.56 -1.73 28.31
N GLU A 166 -10.86 -3.03 28.37
CA GLU A 166 -9.86 -4.08 28.63
C GLU A 166 -8.86 -4.18 27.47
N ALA A 167 -9.36 -4.15 26.22
CA ALA A 167 -8.50 -4.15 25.05
C ALA A 167 -7.61 -2.90 25.01
N ARG A 168 -8.14 -1.72 25.32
CA ARG A 168 -7.34 -0.48 25.36
C ARG A 168 -6.26 -0.53 26.44
N GLN A 169 -6.56 -1.05 27.63
CA GLN A 169 -5.56 -1.20 28.70
C GLN A 169 -4.41 -2.12 28.28
N GLU A 170 -4.70 -3.27 27.67
CA GLU A 170 -3.67 -4.19 27.19
C GLU A 170 -2.90 -3.62 25.98
N TYR A 171 -3.58 -2.90 25.10
CA TYR A 171 -2.93 -2.17 23.99
C TYR A 171 -1.90 -1.16 24.51
N GLU A 172 -2.28 -0.33 25.49
CA GLU A 172 -1.38 0.64 26.11
C GLU A 172 -0.22 -0.05 26.82
N ARG A 173 -0.46 -1.17 27.52
CA ARG A 173 0.61 -1.97 28.16
C ARG A 173 1.63 -2.45 27.13
N ARG A 174 1.17 -2.96 25.98
CA ARG A 174 2.03 -3.44 24.88
C ARG A 174 2.86 -2.32 24.27
N ILE A 175 2.26 -1.16 24.01
CA ILE A 175 2.97 0.03 23.52
C ILE A 175 4.03 0.49 24.52
N LEU A 176 3.68 0.59 25.81
CA LEU A 176 4.61 1.00 26.85
C LEU A 176 5.81 0.04 26.96
N LEU A 177 5.56 -1.27 26.87
CA LEU A 177 6.61 -2.28 26.90
C LEU A 177 7.54 -2.16 25.67
N ALA A 178 6.97 -1.96 24.49
CA ALA A 178 7.73 -1.73 23.26
C ALA A 178 8.58 -0.45 23.35
N PHE A 179 8.00 0.67 23.78
CA PHE A 179 8.70 1.94 23.91
C PHE A 179 9.87 1.87 24.89
N LYS A 180 9.70 1.21 26.04
CA LYS A 180 10.81 0.98 26.99
C LYS A 180 11.97 0.19 26.38
N HIS A 181 11.70 -0.70 25.43
CA HIS A 181 12.75 -1.39 24.70
C HIS A 181 13.38 -0.48 23.65
N LEU A 182 12.59 0.28 22.89
CA LEU A 182 13.10 1.22 21.88
C LEU A 182 13.98 2.31 22.49
N GLU A 183 13.66 2.83 23.69
CA GLU A 183 14.56 3.73 24.42
C GLU A 183 15.93 3.09 24.70
N LYS A 184 15.98 1.79 25.05
CA LYS A 184 17.25 1.07 25.21
C LYS A 184 17.98 0.91 23.87
N GLU A 185 17.27 0.73 22.76
CA GLU A 185 17.89 0.69 21.43
C GLU A 185 18.47 2.04 21.01
N VAL A 186 17.88 3.15 21.48
CA VAL A 186 18.47 4.48 21.36
C VAL A 186 19.74 4.60 22.19
N GLU A 187 19.71 4.20 23.46
CA GLU A 187 20.91 4.18 24.33
C GLU A 187 22.05 3.32 23.75
N ARG A 188 21.70 2.21 23.08
CA ARG A 188 22.63 1.33 22.35
C ARG A 188 23.12 1.93 21.02
N GLY A 189 22.56 3.04 20.58
CA GLY A 189 22.91 3.73 19.34
C GLY A 189 22.42 3.01 18.07
N ARG A 190 21.54 2.01 18.18
CA ARG A 190 21.03 1.22 17.04
C ARG A 190 19.90 1.92 16.30
N ILE A 191 19.22 2.85 16.96
CA ILE A 191 18.24 3.76 16.37
C ILE A 191 18.44 5.16 16.95
N ARG A 192 18.15 6.23 16.19
CA ARG A 192 18.22 7.61 16.71
C ARG A 192 16.89 8.09 17.28
N TRP A 193 15.81 7.79 16.56
CA TRP A 193 14.44 8.14 16.93
C TRP A 193 13.52 6.94 16.72
N TYR A 194 12.36 6.95 17.36
CA TYR A 194 11.34 5.95 17.09
C TYR A 194 9.93 6.53 16.98
N GLY A 195 9.01 5.69 16.56
CA GLY A 195 7.67 6.11 16.20
C GLY A 195 6.65 5.00 16.03
N ILE A 196 5.48 5.36 15.51
CA ILE A 196 4.42 4.41 15.15
C ILE A 196 3.96 4.73 13.71
N SER A 197 3.82 3.68 12.90
CA SER A 197 3.02 3.72 11.68
C SER A 197 1.66 3.10 11.97
N SER A 198 0.59 3.89 11.92
CA SER A 198 -0.77 3.42 12.18
C SER A 198 -1.74 3.88 11.10
N ASN A 199 -2.55 2.95 10.62
CA ASN A 199 -3.63 3.23 9.68
C ASN A 199 -4.81 3.93 10.38
N THR A 200 -4.89 3.86 11.70
CA THR A 200 -6.05 4.33 12.47
C THR A 200 -5.78 5.59 13.27
N PHE A 201 -4.60 6.23 13.15
CA PHE A 201 -4.41 7.60 13.63
C PHE A 201 -5.47 8.57 13.08
N PRO A 202 -5.91 8.47 11.81
CA PRO A 202 -6.96 9.32 11.27
C PRO A 202 -8.40 8.86 11.56
N ALA A 203 -8.59 7.76 12.30
CA ALA A 203 -9.92 7.17 12.50
C ALA A 203 -10.70 7.87 13.63
N PRO A 204 -12.05 7.87 13.61
CA PRO A 204 -12.86 8.41 14.70
C PRO A 204 -12.52 7.79 16.06
N ALA A 205 -12.54 8.61 17.12
CA ALA A 205 -12.15 8.19 18.48
C ALA A 205 -13.02 7.05 19.07
N GLY A 206 -14.24 6.88 18.53
CA GLY A 206 -15.17 5.83 18.92
C GLY A 206 -14.91 4.48 18.24
N GLU A 207 -14.05 4.41 17.22
CA GLU A 207 -13.74 3.14 16.58
C GLU A 207 -12.93 2.22 17.50
N TYR A 208 -13.24 0.92 17.47
CA TYR A 208 -12.60 -0.07 18.34
C TYR A 208 -11.09 -0.14 18.08
N GLN A 209 -10.67 -0.05 16.82
CA GLN A 209 -9.27 -0.15 16.39
C GLN A 209 -8.53 1.19 16.37
N PHE A 210 -9.13 2.25 16.91
CA PHE A 210 -8.52 3.58 16.95
C PHE A 210 -7.23 3.60 17.78
N THR A 211 -6.16 4.11 17.17
CA THR A 211 -4.92 4.44 17.89
C THR A 211 -4.94 5.93 18.23
N SER A 212 -5.14 6.26 19.50
CA SER A 212 -5.04 7.64 19.99
C SER A 212 -3.58 8.09 20.01
N LEU A 213 -3.26 9.11 19.21
CA LEU A 213 -1.92 9.70 19.18
C LEU A 213 -1.59 10.41 20.49
N GLU A 214 -2.57 11.10 21.08
CA GLU A 214 -2.45 11.73 22.38
C GLU A 214 -2.08 10.72 23.47
N ARG A 215 -2.80 9.59 23.54
CA ARG A 215 -2.49 8.55 24.53
C ARG A 215 -1.12 7.92 24.31
N VAL A 216 -0.73 7.69 23.06
CA VAL A 216 0.62 7.22 22.70
C VAL A 216 1.70 8.21 23.17
N TRP A 217 1.48 9.51 22.99
CA TRP A 217 2.39 10.54 23.44
C TRP A 217 2.54 10.54 24.97
N GLU A 218 1.44 10.48 25.70
CA GLU A 218 1.45 10.42 27.17
C GLU A 218 2.17 9.17 27.71
N LEU A 219 2.06 8.03 27.01
CA LEU A 219 2.83 6.82 27.34
C LEU A 219 4.33 7.05 27.18
N ALA A 220 4.77 7.75 26.13
CA ALA A 220 6.18 8.08 25.94
C ALA A 220 6.69 9.04 27.03
N GLU A 221 5.94 10.09 27.36
CA GLU A 221 6.25 11.03 28.45
C GLU A 221 6.36 10.33 29.81
N SER A 222 5.55 9.28 30.03
CA SER A 222 5.59 8.50 31.28
C SER A 222 6.88 7.68 31.46
N ILE A 223 7.65 7.45 30.38
CA ILE A 223 8.94 6.74 30.44
C ILE A 223 10.05 7.70 30.84
N ALA A 224 10.18 8.81 30.12
CA ALA A 224 11.18 9.85 30.37
C ALA A 224 10.71 11.18 29.77
N PRO A 225 10.97 12.34 30.42
CA PRO A 225 10.64 13.66 29.86
C PRO A 225 11.34 13.96 28.53
N ASP A 226 12.52 13.37 28.31
CA ASP A 226 13.36 13.49 27.11
C ASP A 226 13.31 12.25 26.20
N HIS A 227 12.19 11.51 26.23
CA HIS A 227 11.95 10.34 25.37
C HIS A 227 12.19 10.62 23.86
N HIS A 228 12.43 9.56 23.08
CA HIS A 228 12.80 9.61 21.65
C HIS A 228 11.66 9.26 20.69
N PHE A 229 10.42 9.10 21.17
CA PHE A 229 9.23 9.07 20.32
C PHE A 229 9.07 10.41 19.58
N ARG A 230 9.31 10.42 18.26
CA ARG A 230 9.32 11.66 17.46
C ARG A 230 8.66 11.58 16.10
N VAL A 231 8.32 10.40 15.59
CA VAL A 231 7.84 10.25 14.22
C VAL A 231 6.55 9.43 14.17
N ILE A 232 5.58 9.89 13.40
CA ILE A 232 4.39 9.12 13.08
C ILE A 232 4.25 8.92 11.57
N GLN A 233 3.63 7.82 11.20
CA GLN A 233 3.22 7.57 9.83
C GLN A 233 1.73 7.24 9.80
N MET A 234 0.99 7.91 8.92
CA MET A 234 -0.45 7.74 8.78
C MET A 234 -0.94 7.94 7.35
N PRO A 235 -2.05 7.28 6.96
CA PRO A 235 -2.61 7.45 5.64
C PRO A 235 -3.25 8.82 5.50
N MET A 236 -2.98 9.48 4.39
CA MET A 236 -3.69 10.69 4.01
C MET A 236 -3.58 10.90 2.50
N ASN A 237 -4.70 11.27 1.86
CA ASN A 237 -4.75 11.58 0.44
C ASN A 237 -6.03 12.37 0.11
N LEU A 238 -6.30 12.56 -1.19
CA LEU A 238 -7.45 13.34 -1.65
C LEU A 238 -8.82 12.76 -1.23
N LEU A 239 -8.88 11.48 -0.83
CA LEU A 239 -10.10 10.81 -0.35
C LEU A 239 -10.04 10.51 1.15
N GLU A 240 -8.93 9.96 1.64
CA GLU A 240 -8.65 9.70 3.06
C GLU A 240 -8.14 10.99 3.75
N ARG A 241 -9.06 11.85 4.17
CA ARG A 241 -8.76 13.20 4.70
C ARG A 241 -8.73 13.30 6.23
N GLY A 242 -8.93 12.17 6.92
CA GLY A 242 -9.10 12.13 8.38
C GLY A 242 -7.91 12.72 9.14
N GLY A 243 -6.68 12.64 8.59
CA GLY A 243 -5.49 13.17 9.26
C GLY A 243 -5.59 14.66 9.57
N VAL A 244 -6.32 15.42 8.75
CA VAL A 244 -6.58 16.86 8.95
C VAL A 244 -7.96 17.11 9.56
N LEU A 245 -8.99 16.39 9.10
CA LEU A 245 -10.38 16.74 9.37
C LEU A 245 -11.01 16.00 10.55
N GLU A 246 -10.55 14.79 10.87
CA GLU A 246 -11.13 14.00 11.95
C GLU A 246 -10.62 14.51 13.30
N LYS A 247 -11.52 15.10 14.10
CA LYS A 247 -11.19 15.65 15.42
C LYS A 247 -11.28 14.54 16.48
N ASN A 248 -10.24 13.71 16.52
CA ASN A 248 -10.21 12.48 17.33
C ASN A 248 -9.27 12.53 18.55
N GLN A 249 -8.63 13.67 18.83
CA GLN A 249 -7.92 13.89 20.10
C GLN A 249 -8.81 14.64 21.12
N SER A 250 -8.50 14.55 22.41
CA SER A 250 -9.34 15.06 23.50
C SER A 250 -9.62 16.57 23.39
N GLY A 251 -8.66 17.33 22.86
CA GLY A 251 -8.75 18.78 22.59
C GLY A 251 -9.56 19.17 21.35
N LYS A 252 -10.30 18.23 20.72
CA LYS A 252 -10.93 18.40 19.40
C LYS A 252 -9.94 18.77 18.29
N GLN A 253 -8.70 18.32 18.43
CA GLN A 253 -7.68 18.40 17.40
C GLN A 253 -7.71 17.15 16.53
N SER A 254 -7.26 17.29 15.28
CA SER A 254 -6.90 16.14 14.46
C SER A 254 -5.53 15.59 14.82
N ALA A 255 -5.23 14.38 14.36
CA ALA A 255 -3.91 13.78 14.55
C ALA A 255 -2.78 14.67 13.99
N LEU A 256 -2.99 15.36 12.87
CA LEU A 256 -1.99 16.27 12.29
C LEU A 256 -1.77 17.53 13.14
N GLU A 257 -2.85 18.13 13.65
CA GLU A 257 -2.77 19.32 14.52
C GLU A 257 -2.05 18.99 15.83
N PHE A 258 -2.40 17.86 16.46
CA PHE A 258 -1.74 17.40 17.67
C PHE A 258 -0.25 17.10 17.42
N ALA A 259 0.07 16.44 16.29
CA ALA A 259 1.45 16.17 15.90
C ALA A 259 2.26 17.47 15.71
N LEU A 260 1.68 18.48 15.07
CA LEU A 260 2.30 19.79 14.89
C LEU A 260 2.57 20.48 16.24
N GLU A 261 1.60 20.47 17.16
CA GLU A 261 1.76 21.05 18.51
C GLU A 261 2.92 20.39 19.28
N LYS A 262 2.98 19.06 19.27
CA LYS A 262 4.04 18.30 19.95
C LYS A 262 5.38 18.36 19.22
N GLY A 263 5.40 18.78 17.95
CA GLY A 263 6.59 18.80 17.11
C GLY A 263 7.01 17.39 16.66
N LEU A 264 6.03 16.52 16.39
CA LEU A 264 6.25 15.21 15.78
C LEU A 264 6.52 15.37 14.28
N GLY A 265 7.43 14.56 13.74
CA GLY A 265 7.58 14.38 12.30
C GLY A 265 6.43 13.53 11.76
N VAL A 266 5.79 13.98 10.68
CA VAL A 266 4.63 13.29 10.09
C VAL A 266 4.96 12.81 8.69
N LEU A 267 4.86 11.50 8.50
CA LEU A 267 5.06 10.82 7.24
C LEU A 267 3.71 10.36 6.69
N ILE A 268 3.40 10.75 5.46
CA ILE A 268 2.14 10.34 4.84
C ILE A 268 2.38 9.11 3.97
N ASN A 269 1.70 8.00 4.29
CA ASN A 269 1.63 6.83 3.41
C ASN A 269 0.31 6.80 2.62
N ARG A 270 0.23 5.91 1.62
CA ARG A 270 -0.90 5.84 0.67
C ARG A 270 -1.29 7.17 0.00
N PRO A 271 -0.34 8.02 -0.43
CA PRO A 271 -0.70 9.30 -1.06
C PRO A 271 -1.44 9.13 -2.39
N LEU A 272 -1.21 8.01 -3.09
CA LEU A 272 -1.73 7.76 -4.44
C LEU A 272 -2.63 6.51 -4.57
N ASN A 273 -2.80 5.74 -3.50
CA ASN A 273 -3.60 4.51 -3.49
C ASN A 273 -4.61 4.60 -2.35
N ALA A 274 -5.73 5.26 -2.63
CA ALA A 274 -6.70 5.66 -1.64
C ALA A 274 -7.75 4.57 -1.40
N PHE A 275 -8.21 4.45 -0.17
CA PHE A 275 -9.42 3.68 0.14
C PHE A 275 -10.67 4.56 0.07
N ALA A 276 -11.65 4.12 -0.72
CA ALA A 276 -12.99 4.69 -0.79
C ALA A 276 -14.01 3.59 -0.46
N GLY A 277 -14.44 3.52 0.81
CA GLY A 277 -15.16 2.35 1.30
C GLY A 277 -14.28 1.10 1.25
N ASN A 278 -14.77 0.02 0.63
CA ASN A 278 -14.03 -1.24 0.48
C ASN A 278 -13.20 -1.31 -0.82
N SER A 279 -13.09 -0.20 -1.55
CA SER A 279 -12.49 -0.16 -2.89
C SER A 279 -11.20 0.64 -2.88
N LEU A 280 -10.19 0.17 -3.63
CA LEU A 280 -8.97 0.90 -3.89
C LEU A 280 -9.16 1.81 -5.11
N VAL A 281 -8.84 3.10 -4.95
CA VAL A 281 -8.86 4.11 -6.00
C VAL A 281 -7.44 4.66 -6.18
N ARG A 282 -6.90 4.53 -7.38
CA ARG A 282 -5.59 5.08 -7.73
C ARG A 282 -5.72 6.56 -8.10
N LEU A 283 -5.01 7.44 -7.40
CA LEU A 283 -4.99 8.88 -7.64
C LEU A 283 -3.90 9.24 -8.66
N ALA A 284 -4.09 8.79 -9.89
CA ALA A 284 -3.21 9.06 -11.03
C ALA A 284 -4.04 9.22 -12.30
N ASP A 285 -3.49 9.91 -13.29
CA ASP A 285 -4.16 10.06 -14.58
C ASP A 285 -4.26 8.69 -15.28
N VAL A 286 -5.41 8.45 -15.90
CA VAL A 286 -5.69 7.25 -16.68
C VAL A 286 -6.07 7.69 -18.09
N ALA A 287 -5.36 7.16 -19.08
CA ALA A 287 -5.63 7.46 -20.48
C ALA A 287 -7.06 7.04 -20.84
N LYS A 288 -7.79 7.92 -21.53
CA LYS A 288 -9.12 7.61 -22.04
C LYS A 288 -9.02 6.52 -23.12
N PRO A 289 -9.79 5.44 -23.00
CA PRO A 289 -9.87 4.41 -24.04
C PRO A 289 -10.62 4.91 -25.28
N ASP A 290 -10.61 4.11 -26.34
CA ASP A 290 -11.47 4.31 -27.52
C ASP A 290 -12.94 4.01 -27.17
N GLU A 291 -13.82 5.00 -27.32
CA GLU A 291 -15.26 4.89 -27.03
C GLU A 291 -15.91 3.74 -27.82
N ALA A 292 -15.47 3.50 -29.07
CA ALA A 292 -16.02 2.43 -29.89
C ALA A 292 -15.78 1.04 -29.28
N VAL A 293 -14.63 0.86 -28.60
CA VAL A 293 -14.32 -0.39 -27.91
C VAL A 293 -15.20 -0.55 -26.67
N VAL A 294 -15.39 0.51 -25.89
CA VAL A 294 -16.23 0.48 -24.68
C VAL A 294 -17.69 0.19 -25.02
N ASP A 295 -18.21 0.81 -26.07
CA ASP A 295 -19.58 0.59 -26.55
C ASP A 295 -19.82 -0.82 -27.08
N SER A 296 -18.76 -1.51 -27.54
CA SER A 296 -18.84 -2.88 -28.04
C SER A 296 -18.93 -3.94 -26.94
N VAL A 297 -18.59 -3.61 -25.67
CA VAL A 297 -18.53 -4.58 -24.55
C VAL A 297 -19.79 -5.41 -24.36
N PRO A 298 -21.02 -4.86 -24.36
CA PRO A 298 -22.22 -5.67 -24.17
C PRO A 298 -22.39 -6.72 -25.29
N LYS A 299 -22.07 -6.32 -26.52
CA LYS A 299 -22.16 -7.18 -27.70
C LYS A 299 -21.11 -8.29 -27.66
N LEU A 300 -19.87 -7.97 -27.29
CA LEU A 300 -18.78 -8.95 -27.19
C LEU A 300 -19.06 -10.00 -26.11
N ILE A 301 -19.59 -9.59 -24.95
CA ILE A 301 -20.01 -10.53 -23.90
C ILE A 301 -21.12 -11.46 -24.41
N ASP A 302 -22.14 -10.92 -25.09
CA ASP A 302 -23.26 -11.70 -25.64
C ASP A 302 -22.81 -12.71 -26.71
N GLU A 303 -21.92 -12.28 -27.62
CA GLU A 303 -21.33 -13.15 -28.64
C GLU A 303 -20.48 -14.25 -28.03
N LEU A 304 -19.69 -13.94 -26.98
CA LEU A 304 -18.90 -14.93 -26.25
C LEU A 304 -19.80 -15.95 -25.53
N THR A 305 -20.83 -15.49 -24.81
CA THR A 305 -21.81 -16.38 -24.14
C THR A 305 -22.49 -17.29 -25.16
N THR A 306 -22.93 -16.75 -26.31
CA THR A 306 -23.55 -17.55 -27.38
C THR A 306 -22.58 -18.61 -27.93
N TRP A 307 -21.30 -18.27 -28.04
CA TRP A 307 -20.25 -19.21 -28.46
C TRP A 307 -20.06 -20.35 -27.44
N GLU A 308 -20.10 -20.04 -26.15
CA GLU A 308 -20.03 -21.00 -25.03
C GLU A 308 -21.26 -21.92 -24.97
N GLU A 309 -22.47 -21.39 -25.19
CA GLU A 309 -23.69 -22.17 -25.28
C GLU A 309 -23.67 -23.17 -26.44
N THR A 310 -23.11 -22.76 -27.57
CA THR A 310 -22.91 -23.63 -28.74
C THR A 310 -22.03 -24.82 -28.37
N PHE A 311 -20.94 -24.61 -27.62
CA PHE A 311 -20.11 -25.70 -27.12
C PHE A 311 -20.84 -26.66 -26.21
N ARG A 312 -21.56 -26.13 -25.22
CA ARG A 312 -22.36 -26.95 -24.29
C ARG A 312 -23.39 -27.81 -25.02
N ARG A 313 -24.08 -27.24 -26.00
CA ARG A 313 -25.15 -27.93 -26.74
C ARG A 313 -24.61 -28.94 -27.76
N GLU A 314 -23.58 -28.58 -28.52
CA GLU A 314 -23.21 -29.31 -29.74
C GLU A 314 -21.95 -30.16 -29.60
N PHE A 315 -21.00 -29.74 -28.75
CA PHE A 315 -19.67 -30.35 -28.69
C PHE A 315 -19.41 -31.07 -27.37
N LEU A 316 -19.95 -30.60 -26.25
CA LEU A 316 -19.63 -31.12 -24.91
C LEU A 316 -19.93 -32.62 -24.76
N SER A 317 -21.07 -33.09 -25.28
CA SER A 317 -21.44 -34.51 -25.25
C SER A 317 -20.56 -35.40 -26.14
N ARG A 318 -19.82 -34.79 -27.07
CA ARG A 318 -18.95 -35.44 -28.05
C ARG A 318 -17.48 -35.48 -27.62
N VAL A 319 -17.13 -34.83 -26.50
CA VAL A 319 -15.78 -34.88 -25.92
C VAL A 319 -15.57 -36.23 -25.22
N GLU A 320 -14.55 -36.97 -25.66
CA GLU A 320 -14.12 -38.22 -25.01
C GLU A 320 -13.32 -37.90 -23.73
N GLY A 321 -13.43 -38.72 -22.68
CA GLY A 321 -12.67 -38.53 -21.42
C GLY A 321 -13.48 -38.56 -20.11
N GLY A 322 -14.72 -39.06 -20.13
CA GLY A 322 -15.52 -39.29 -18.92
C GLY A 322 -16.52 -38.17 -18.59
N ALA A 323 -17.31 -38.35 -17.53
CA ALA A 323 -18.27 -37.33 -17.06
C ALA A 323 -17.55 -36.16 -16.39
N ASP A 324 -16.56 -36.44 -15.55
CA ASP A 324 -15.79 -35.46 -14.78
C ASP A 324 -15.07 -34.44 -15.68
N LEU A 325 -14.46 -34.90 -16.79
CA LEU A 325 -13.83 -34.00 -17.77
C LEU A 325 -14.87 -33.06 -18.40
N ARG A 326 -16.03 -33.59 -18.78
CA ARG A 326 -17.10 -32.80 -19.41
C ARG A 326 -17.67 -31.77 -18.43
N GLU A 327 -17.87 -32.15 -17.17
CA GLU A 327 -18.29 -31.21 -16.13
C GLU A 327 -17.24 -30.11 -15.93
N SER A 328 -15.97 -30.47 -15.80
CA SER A 328 -14.89 -29.50 -15.65
C SER A 328 -14.77 -28.52 -16.84
N LEU A 329 -14.93 -29.00 -18.08
CA LEU A 329 -14.93 -28.15 -19.27
C LEU A 329 -16.14 -27.21 -19.30
N ALA A 330 -17.30 -27.72 -18.91
CA ALA A 330 -18.53 -26.96 -18.81
C ALA A 330 -18.44 -25.86 -17.75
N ASP A 331 -17.61 -26.00 -16.73
CA ASP A 331 -17.40 -24.96 -15.72
C ASP A 331 -16.31 -23.96 -16.11
N ARG A 332 -15.25 -24.42 -16.78
CA ARG A 332 -14.07 -23.61 -17.09
C ARG A 332 -14.19 -22.76 -18.36
N LEU A 333 -14.97 -23.21 -19.35
CA LEU A 333 -15.17 -22.51 -20.63
C LEU A 333 -16.43 -21.63 -20.58
N THR A 334 -16.48 -20.70 -19.62
CA THR A 334 -17.69 -19.95 -19.22
C THR A 334 -17.45 -18.47 -18.95
N ALA A 335 -16.32 -17.94 -19.44
CA ALA A 335 -15.94 -16.55 -19.27
C ALA A 335 -17.04 -15.57 -19.70
N GLY A 336 -17.75 -15.82 -20.79
CA GLY A 336 -18.87 -15.01 -21.26
C GLY A 336 -20.00 -14.95 -20.23
N ALA A 337 -20.46 -16.11 -19.78
CA ALA A 337 -21.52 -16.21 -18.77
C ALA A 337 -21.14 -15.50 -17.45
N LEU A 338 -19.90 -15.71 -16.97
CA LEU A 338 -19.38 -15.04 -15.77
C LEU A 338 -19.33 -13.52 -15.93
N LEU A 339 -18.92 -13.02 -17.09
CA LEU A 339 -18.90 -11.59 -17.40
C LEU A 339 -20.30 -11.00 -17.58
N GLN A 340 -21.26 -11.77 -18.09
CA GLN A 340 -22.65 -11.33 -18.19
C GLN A 340 -23.24 -11.10 -16.80
N GLU A 341 -22.94 -11.98 -15.84
CA GLU A 341 -23.44 -11.87 -14.46
C GLU A 341 -22.69 -10.82 -13.62
N HIS A 342 -21.35 -10.78 -13.73
CA HIS A 342 -20.49 -10.03 -12.82
C HIS A 342 -19.64 -8.95 -13.48
N GLY A 343 -19.55 -8.91 -14.81
CA GLY A 343 -18.59 -8.11 -15.57
C GLY A 343 -18.70 -6.60 -15.35
N ARG A 344 -19.82 -6.10 -14.83
CA ARG A 344 -20.03 -4.67 -14.49
C ARG A 344 -19.91 -4.35 -13.00
N LYS A 345 -19.71 -5.35 -12.14
CA LYS A 345 -19.77 -5.26 -10.67
C LYS A 345 -18.39 -5.11 -10.02
N PHE A 346 -17.29 -5.10 -10.79
CA PHE A 346 -15.97 -4.89 -10.21
C PHE A 346 -15.83 -3.45 -9.71
N ALA A 347 -15.14 -3.32 -8.59
CA ALA A 347 -15.05 -2.07 -7.85
C ALA A 347 -14.13 -1.02 -8.51
N SER A 348 -13.09 -1.47 -9.22
CA SER A 348 -12.09 -0.61 -9.85
C SER A 348 -11.36 -1.36 -10.96
N LEU A 349 -10.55 -0.64 -11.74
CA LEU A 349 -9.68 -1.22 -12.76
C LEU A 349 -8.68 -2.24 -12.16
N ASP A 350 -8.07 -1.94 -11.01
CA ASP A 350 -7.15 -2.86 -10.33
C ASP A 350 -7.86 -4.13 -9.87
N HIS A 351 -9.07 -4.01 -9.30
CA HIS A 351 -9.88 -5.17 -8.90
C HIS A 351 -10.22 -6.04 -10.12
N TRP A 352 -10.62 -5.43 -11.23
CA TRP A 352 -10.83 -6.15 -12.49
C TRP A 352 -9.56 -6.88 -12.95
N GLN A 353 -8.41 -6.22 -12.97
CA GLN A 353 -7.14 -6.82 -13.38
C GLN A 353 -6.72 -7.98 -12.48
N ASP A 354 -6.89 -7.87 -11.17
CA ASP A 354 -6.60 -8.96 -10.22
C ASP A 354 -7.51 -10.17 -10.48
N VAL A 355 -8.82 -9.97 -10.67
CA VAL A 355 -9.76 -11.06 -11.00
C VAL A 355 -9.41 -11.67 -12.36
N LEU A 356 -9.10 -10.84 -13.35
CA LEU A 356 -8.71 -11.29 -14.68
C LEU A 356 -7.49 -12.20 -14.62
N GLN A 357 -6.41 -11.77 -13.96
CA GLN A 357 -5.12 -12.48 -13.95
C GLN A 357 -5.10 -13.68 -13.00
N ARG A 358 -5.79 -13.61 -11.86
CA ARG A 358 -5.75 -14.69 -10.84
C ARG A 358 -6.84 -15.73 -11.01
N PHE A 359 -7.94 -15.38 -11.67
CA PHE A 359 -9.11 -16.25 -11.77
C PHE A 359 -9.51 -16.52 -13.21
N LEU A 360 -9.90 -15.49 -13.98
CA LEU A 360 -10.49 -15.72 -15.32
C LEU A 360 -9.48 -16.32 -16.31
N VAL A 361 -8.30 -15.74 -16.43
CA VAL A 361 -7.25 -16.22 -17.36
C VAL A 361 -6.81 -17.64 -17.00
N PRO A 362 -6.42 -17.96 -15.74
CA PRO A 362 -6.05 -19.33 -15.38
C PRO A 362 -7.19 -20.34 -15.57
N THR A 363 -8.43 -19.94 -15.28
CA THR A 363 -9.61 -20.81 -15.45
C THR A 363 -9.83 -21.16 -16.92
N VAL A 364 -9.83 -20.15 -17.80
CA VAL A 364 -9.97 -20.36 -19.24
C VAL A 364 -8.80 -21.17 -19.79
N GLN A 365 -7.56 -20.82 -19.44
CA GLN A 365 -6.36 -21.57 -19.88
C GLN A 365 -6.42 -23.03 -19.43
N GLY A 366 -6.85 -23.30 -18.20
CA GLY A 366 -7.05 -24.66 -17.70
C GLY A 366 -8.12 -25.41 -18.48
N GLY A 367 -9.22 -24.75 -18.85
CA GLY A 367 -10.26 -25.33 -19.70
C GLY A 367 -9.77 -25.62 -21.12
N VAL A 368 -9.08 -24.66 -21.73
CA VAL A 368 -8.47 -24.79 -23.07
C VAL A 368 -7.47 -25.95 -23.10
N GLN A 369 -6.57 -26.02 -22.11
CA GLN A 369 -5.58 -27.10 -22.01
C GLN A 369 -6.25 -28.47 -21.85
N SER A 370 -7.25 -28.57 -20.97
CA SER A 370 -8.00 -29.81 -20.76
C SER A 370 -8.71 -30.28 -22.04
N LEU A 371 -9.19 -29.34 -22.86
CA LEU A 371 -9.82 -29.67 -24.14
C LEU A 371 -8.81 -30.12 -25.20
N LEU A 372 -7.63 -29.50 -25.24
CA LEU A 372 -6.54 -29.90 -26.15
C LEU A 372 -5.96 -31.28 -25.80
N GLU A 373 -5.94 -31.65 -24.52
CA GLU A 373 -5.50 -32.95 -24.04
C GLU A 373 -6.57 -34.05 -24.16
N ALA A 374 -7.80 -33.69 -24.52
CA ALA A 374 -8.88 -34.66 -24.68
C ALA A 374 -8.57 -35.66 -25.81
N PRO A 375 -8.79 -36.97 -25.59
CA PRO A 375 -8.57 -37.99 -26.62
C PRO A 375 -9.40 -37.71 -27.89
N ASN A 376 -8.80 -37.97 -29.06
CA ASN A 376 -9.47 -37.91 -30.36
C ASN A 376 -10.23 -36.60 -30.63
N LEU A 377 -9.65 -35.45 -30.26
CA LEU A 377 -10.26 -34.14 -30.48
C LEU A 377 -10.63 -33.95 -31.97
N LYS A 378 -11.92 -33.75 -32.23
CA LYS A 378 -12.44 -33.62 -33.60
C LYS A 378 -12.09 -32.24 -34.18
N PRO A 379 -11.82 -32.12 -35.50
CA PRO A 379 -11.46 -30.85 -36.13
C PRO A 379 -12.45 -29.71 -35.87
N GLU A 380 -13.75 -30.00 -35.80
CA GLU A 380 -14.79 -29.00 -35.55
C GLU A 380 -14.70 -28.39 -34.15
N VAL A 381 -14.28 -29.20 -33.15
CA VAL A 381 -14.06 -28.73 -31.77
C VAL A 381 -12.79 -27.88 -31.70
N GLY A 382 -11.75 -28.24 -32.46
CA GLY A 382 -10.54 -27.42 -32.62
C GLY A 382 -10.85 -26.04 -33.23
N ALA A 383 -11.63 -25.99 -34.31
CA ALA A 383 -12.05 -24.74 -34.93
C ALA A 383 -12.93 -23.88 -34.01
N TRP A 384 -13.82 -24.50 -33.23
CA TRP A 384 -14.58 -23.80 -32.20
C TRP A 384 -13.66 -23.20 -31.13
N LEU A 385 -12.64 -23.95 -30.69
CA LEU A 385 -11.70 -23.54 -29.64
C LEU A 385 -10.85 -22.34 -30.07
N GLU A 386 -10.36 -22.32 -31.31
CA GLU A 386 -9.66 -21.15 -31.86
C GLU A 386 -10.56 -19.91 -31.86
N GLY A 387 -11.81 -20.07 -32.32
CA GLY A 387 -12.82 -19.01 -32.30
C GLY A 387 -13.19 -18.54 -30.88
N TYR A 388 -13.15 -19.45 -29.90
CA TYR A 388 -13.39 -19.16 -28.50
C TYR A 388 -12.25 -18.32 -27.91
N VAL A 389 -11.00 -18.77 -28.07
CA VAL A 389 -9.82 -18.05 -27.54
C VAL A 389 -9.74 -16.63 -28.09
N SER A 390 -10.00 -16.44 -29.40
CA SER A 390 -10.05 -15.12 -30.02
C SER A 390 -11.07 -14.20 -29.34
N ARG A 391 -12.31 -14.69 -29.15
CA ARG A 391 -13.41 -13.92 -28.53
C ARG A 391 -13.16 -13.63 -27.06
N VAL A 392 -12.59 -14.58 -26.32
CA VAL A 392 -12.20 -14.38 -24.92
C VAL A 392 -11.20 -13.23 -24.82
N ASN A 393 -10.14 -13.25 -25.63
CA ASN A 393 -9.10 -12.22 -25.61
C ASN A 393 -9.67 -10.84 -25.98
N GLU A 394 -10.49 -10.77 -27.02
CA GLU A 394 -11.16 -9.54 -27.45
C GLU A 394 -12.10 -8.99 -26.36
N THR A 395 -12.91 -9.86 -25.76
CA THR A 395 -13.85 -9.49 -24.69
C THR A 395 -13.11 -9.02 -23.45
N PHE A 396 -12.06 -9.73 -23.01
CA PHE A 396 -11.26 -9.34 -21.85
C PHE A 396 -10.57 -7.99 -22.06
N LEU A 397 -10.07 -7.73 -23.27
CA LEU A 397 -9.50 -6.43 -23.63
C LEU A 397 -10.57 -5.34 -23.58
N ALA A 398 -11.73 -5.53 -24.19
CA ALA A 398 -12.80 -4.54 -24.20
C ALA A 398 -13.35 -4.24 -22.79
N VAL A 399 -13.53 -5.26 -21.94
CA VAL A 399 -13.92 -5.05 -20.53
C VAL A 399 -12.84 -4.28 -19.76
N THR A 400 -11.56 -4.52 -20.05
CA THR A 400 -10.47 -3.73 -19.48
C THR A 400 -10.55 -2.26 -19.88
N GLU A 401 -10.86 -1.96 -21.14
CA GLU A 401 -11.09 -0.60 -21.61
C GLU A 401 -12.30 0.06 -20.92
N LEU A 402 -13.40 -0.66 -20.70
CA LEU A 402 -14.54 -0.15 -19.91
C LEU A 402 -14.12 0.29 -18.50
N TYR A 403 -13.34 -0.52 -17.80
CA TYR A 403 -12.86 -0.14 -16.46
C TYR A 403 -11.82 0.98 -16.51
N ARG A 404 -11.05 1.09 -17.60
CA ARG A 404 -10.14 2.21 -17.84
C ARG A 404 -10.90 3.52 -18.05
N GLN A 405 -12.01 3.50 -18.80
CA GLN A 405 -12.91 4.66 -18.95
C GLN A 405 -13.42 5.13 -17.59
N ARG A 406 -13.97 4.21 -16.79
CA ARG A 406 -14.48 4.52 -15.44
C ARG A 406 -13.41 5.13 -14.55
N ALA A 407 -12.19 4.60 -14.57
CA ALA A 407 -11.08 5.13 -13.79
C ALA A 407 -10.66 6.53 -14.28
N SER A 408 -10.66 6.77 -15.59
CA SER A 408 -10.40 8.09 -16.19
C SER A 408 -11.46 9.13 -15.79
N ASP A 409 -12.74 8.75 -15.83
CA ASP A 409 -13.84 9.64 -15.44
C ASP A 409 -13.74 10.05 -13.96
N VAL A 410 -13.46 9.09 -13.07
CA VAL A 410 -13.21 9.35 -11.65
C VAL A 410 -12.01 10.27 -11.46
N ALA A 411 -10.92 10.05 -12.19
CA ALA A 411 -9.73 10.89 -12.10
C ALA A 411 -10.02 12.34 -12.52
N GLU A 412 -10.75 12.55 -13.62
CA GLU A 412 -11.13 13.89 -14.10
C GLU A 412 -12.09 14.61 -13.13
N GLU A 413 -13.06 13.90 -12.56
CA GLU A 413 -13.93 14.45 -11.52
C GLU A 413 -13.11 14.91 -10.30
N LEU A 414 -12.16 14.10 -9.85
CA LEU A 414 -11.30 14.45 -8.73
C LEU A 414 -10.40 15.66 -9.06
N LYS A 415 -9.83 15.74 -10.27
CA LYS A 415 -9.05 16.91 -10.71
C LYS A 415 -9.89 18.18 -10.64
N LEU A 416 -11.15 18.12 -11.06
CA LEU A 416 -12.06 19.27 -10.97
C LEU A 416 -12.29 19.67 -9.51
N ARG A 417 -12.57 18.71 -8.63
CA ARG A 417 -12.79 18.97 -7.20
C ARG A 417 -11.55 19.56 -6.53
N VAL A 418 -10.35 19.07 -6.84
CA VAL A 418 -9.08 19.64 -6.35
C VAL A 418 -8.93 21.10 -6.80
N LYS A 419 -9.18 21.40 -8.08
CA LYS A 419 -9.12 22.78 -8.61
C LYS A 419 -10.08 23.73 -7.90
N ILE A 420 -11.29 23.27 -7.58
CA ILE A 420 -12.30 24.04 -6.84
C ILE A 420 -11.87 24.23 -5.38
N ALA A 421 -11.32 23.19 -4.77
CA ALA A 421 -10.90 23.19 -3.38
C ALA A 421 -9.71 24.12 -3.14
N ASP A 422 -8.72 24.14 -4.04
CA ASP A 422 -7.53 24.98 -3.90
C ASP A 422 -6.85 25.21 -5.25
N ALA A 423 -6.73 26.47 -5.65
CA ALA A 423 -6.13 26.84 -6.94
C ALA A 423 -4.67 26.38 -7.06
N GLN A 424 -3.88 26.47 -5.98
CA GLN A 424 -2.47 26.09 -6.03
C GLN A 424 -2.29 24.58 -6.18
N TRP A 425 -3.20 23.78 -5.61
CA TRP A 425 -3.22 22.34 -5.82
C TRP A 425 -3.58 22.02 -7.28
N GLY A 426 -4.59 22.71 -7.81
CA GLY A 426 -5.09 22.54 -9.18
C GLY A 426 -4.13 22.95 -10.31
N GLU A 427 -3.05 23.64 -10.01
CA GLU A 427 -1.97 24.00 -10.94
C GLU A 427 -1.07 22.81 -11.34
N ALA A 428 -1.09 21.71 -10.58
CA ALA A 428 -0.36 20.51 -10.98
C ALA A 428 -1.03 19.84 -12.20
N GLU A 429 -0.22 19.34 -13.14
CA GLU A 429 -0.71 18.80 -14.43
C GLU A 429 -1.50 17.49 -14.25
N THR A 430 -0.98 16.59 -13.42
CA THR A 430 -1.51 15.24 -13.20
C THR A 430 -2.23 15.14 -11.87
N LEU A 431 -3.20 14.21 -11.73
CA LEU A 431 -3.87 13.94 -10.46
C LEU A 431 -2.87 13.51 -9.36
N SER A 432 -1.82 12.77 -9.71
CA SER A 432 -0.72 12.41 -8.81
C SER A 432 0.06 13.62 -8.33
N GLY A 433 0.35 14.57 -9.22
CA GLY A 433 0.94 15.86 -8.87
C GLY A 433 0.03 16.67 -7.95
N MET A 434 -1.27 16.73 -8.23
CA MET A 434 -2.25 17.40 -7.36
C MET A 434 -2.31 16.77 -5.97
N ALA A 435 -2.32 15.44 -5.87
CA ALA A 435 -2.33 14.72 -4.60
C ALA A 435 -1.04 14.98 -3.80
N LEU A 436 0.12 14.88 -4.44
CA LEU A 436 1.41 15.16 -3.81
C LEU A 436 1.49 16.63 -3.35
N ARG A 437 1.05 17.57 -4.19
CA ARG A 437 1.04 19.00 -3.89
C ARG A 437 0.13 19.33 -2.72
N ALA A 438 -1.07 18.76 -2.67
CA ALA A 438 -2.01 18.95 -1.57
C ALA A 438 -1.39 18.53 -0.23
N LEU A 439 -0.77 17.35 -0.19
CA LEU A 439 -0.13 16.82 1.00
C LEU A 439 1.11 17.62 1.42
N ARG A 440 2.06 17.86 0.51
CA ARG A 440 3.34 18.53 0.86
C ARG A 440 3.19 20.02 1.17
N SER A 441 2.08 20.65 0.78
CA SER A 441 1.76 22.05 1.08
C SER A 441 0.88 22.23 2.33
N THR A 442 0.50 21.13 2.98
CA THR A 442 -0.29 21.15 4.23
C THR A 442 0.65 21.21 5.43
N ALA A 443 0.50 22.24 6.27
CA ALA A 443 1.27 22.41 7.50
C ALA A 443 1.16 21.17 8.42
N GLY A 444 2.28 20.79 9.03
CA GLY A 444 2.41 19.58 9.85
C GLY A 444 2.90 18.35 9.08
N VAL A 445 2.71 18.28 7.75
CA VAL A 445 3.26 17.17 6.94
C VAL A 445 4.75 17.38 6.72
N SER A 446 5.59 16.44 7.19
CA SER A 446 7.04 16.51 6.99
C SER A 446 7.46 15.95 5.63
N SER A 447 6.93 14.78 5.25
CA SER A 447 7.22 14.14 3.97
C SER A 447 6.11 13.20 3.51
N VAL A 448 5.97 13.07 2.19
CA VAL A 448 4.98 12.21 1.54
C VAL A 448 5.67 10.99 0.92
N LEU A 449 5.33 9.79 1.36
CA LEU A 449 5.99 8.55 0.95
C LEU A 449 5.37 8.01 -0.35
N VAL A 450 6.12 8.11 -1.45
CA VAL A 450 5.65 7.72 -2.79
C VAL A 450 6.34 6.44 -3.23
N GLY A 451 5.55 5.45 -3.66
CA GLY A 451 6.04 4.20 -4.24
C GLY A 451 6.53 4.34 -5.68
N MET A 452 7.52 5.21 -5.91
CA MET A 452 8.07 5.58 -7.22
C MET A 452 9.03 4.51 -7.78
N ARG A 453 8.54 3.29 -7.98
CA ARG A 453 9.33 2.09 -8.35
C ARG A 453 9.83 2.04 -9.80
N ARG A 454 9.68 3.12 -10.55
CA ARG A 454 10.09 3.25 -11.96
C ARG A 454 10.68 4.65 -12.17
N GLU A 455 11.66 4.76 -13.05
CA GLU A 455 12.33 6.02 -13.34
C GLU A 455 11.36 7.12 -13.80
N GLU A 456 10.34 6.78 -14.60
CA GLU A 456 9.39 7.79 -15.07
C GLU A 456 8.57 8.39 -13.91
N TYR A 457 8.26 7.59 -12.91
CA TYR A 457 7.56 8.04 -11.69
C TYR A 457 8.47 8.88 -10.81
N VAL A 458 9.76 8.53 -10.71
CA VAL A 458 10.76 9.35 -10.01
C VAL A 458 10.86 10.72 -10.67
N GLN A 459 10.95 10.79 -12.00
CA GLN A 459 11.00 12.05 -12.74
C GLN A 459 9.74 12.90 -12.53
N GLU A 460 8.55 12.30 -12.53
CA GLU A 460 7.31 13.02 -12.23
C GLU A 460 7.32 13.63 -10.82
N VAL A 461 7.71 12.85 -9.80
CA VAL A 461 7.80 13.35 -8.43
C VAL A 461 8.83 14.46 -8.32
N LEU A 462 10.03 14.28 -8.89
CA LEU A 462 11.07 15.31 -8.89
C LEU A 462 10.61 16.59 -9.58
N ARG A 463 9.91 16.50 -10.72
CA ARG A 463 9.34 17.68 -11.39
C ARG A 463 8.38 18.43 -10.47
N GLU A 464 7.48 17.72 -9.79
CA GLU A 464 6.56 18.32 -8.84
C GLU A 464 7.29 18.95 -7.65
N LEU A 465 8.29 18.28 -7.08
CA LEU A 465 9.06 18.81 -5.94
C LEU A 465 9.84 20.10 -6.26
N ASN A 466 10.18 20.33 -7.54
CA ASN A 466 10.84 21.56 -7.97
C ASN A 466 9.89 22.75 -8.12
N VAL A 467 8.58 22.52 -8.05
CA VAL A 467 7.61 23.62 -7.99
C VAL A 467 7.60 24.19 -6.57
N SER A 468 7.81 25.50 -6.44
CA SER A 468 7.70 26.18 -5.15
C SER A 468 6.24 26.20 -4.69
N VAL A 469 6.01 25.82 -3.44
CA VAL A 469 4.67 25.81 -2.83
C VAL A 469 4.73 26.40 -1.44
N GLU A 470 3.66 27.10 -1.07
CA GLU A 470 3.51 27.66 0.26
C GLU A 470 2.97 26.57 1.21
N VAL A 471 3.73 26.25 2.25
CA VAL A 471 3.28 25.37 3.33
C VAL A 471 2.48 26.21 4.33
N LYS A 472 1.19 25.90 4.47
CA LYS A 472 0.27 26.59 5.39
C LYS A 472 -0.82 25.67 5.87
N GLU A 473 -1.63 26.15 6.81
CA GLU A 473 -2.85 25.44 7.21
C GLU A 473 -3.81 25.35 6.01
N ARG A 474 -4.34 24.15 5.77
CA ARG A 474 -5.19 23.84 4.60
C ARG A 474 -6.55 23.26 4.97
N VAL A 475 -6.98 23.41 6.23
CA VAL A 475 -8.22 22.77 6.74
C VAL A 475 -9.41 23.10 5.83
N GLU A 476 -9.64 24.38 5.51
CA GLU A 476 -10.73 24.80 4.62
C GLU A 476 -10.64 24.21 3.20
N SER A 477 -9.42 24.06 2.65
CA SER A 477 -9.22 23.43 1.35
C SER A 477 -9.54 21.93 1.40
N TRP A 478 -9.14 21.24 2.47
CA TRP A 478 -9.48 19.83 2.68
C TRP A 478 -10.98 19.61 2.92
N GLU A 479 -11.66 20.55 3.60
CA GLU A 479 -13.12 20.54 3.77
C GLU A 479 -13.84 20.74 2.43
N ARG A 480 -13.47 21.78 1.67
CA ARG A 480 -14.03 22.06 0.33
C ARG A 480 -13.86 20.89 -0.62
N LEU A 481 -12.72 20.20 -0.58
CA LEU A 481 -12.48 19.00 -1.38
C LEU A 481 -13.54 17.91 -1.13
N GLY A 482 -14.03 17.78 0.10
CA GLY A 482 -15.06 16.80 0.47
C GLY A 482 -16.50 17.25 0.30
N GLY A 483 -16.73 18.55 0.09
CA GLY A 483 -18.05 19.09 -0.21
C GLY A 483 -18.60 18.47 -1.50
N LYS A 484 -19.90 18.18 -1.49
CA LYS A 484 -20.63 17.81 -2.71
C LYS A 484 -20.93 19.05 -3.54
#